data_AF-A0A8H5B1I7-F1
#
_entry.id   AF-A0A8H5B1I7-F1
#
_cell.length_a   1.000
_cell.length_b   1.000
_cell.length_c   1.000
_cell.angle_alpha   90.00
_cell.angle_beta   90.00
_cell.angle_gamma   90.00
#
_symmetry.space_group_name_H-M   'P 1'
#
loop_
_entity.id
_entity.type
_entity.pdbx_description
1 polymer ?
#
loop_
_entity_poly.entity_id
_entity_poly.type
_entity_poly.pdbx_seq_one_letter_code
_entity_poly.pdbx_strand_id
1 'polypeptide(L)'
;MQWRIPFIMQMVPGVFFVILMIFQPETPRWLVEHKREDEAARVLAYVARTSPSDPAVQATIDEIKAEFPREAGVASLATIHGNGRELDHCA
;
A
#
# COMPACT_ATOMS: atom_id res chain seq x y z
N MET A 1 -12.97 -42.21 1.47
CA MET A 1 -11.81 -41.35 1.14
C MET A 1 -12.16 -40.14 0.26
N GLN A 2 -13.40 -39.63 0.31
CA GLN A 2 -13.94 -38.62 -0.63
C GLN A 2 -13.72 -37.16 -0.17
N TRP A 3 -13.44 -36.93 1.11
CA TRP A 3 -13.28 -35.58 1.68
C TRP A 3 -11.92 -34.93 1.41
N ARG A 4 -10.92 -35.68 0.94
CA ARG A 4 -9.56 -35.16 0.70
C ARG A 4 -9.43 -34.42 -0.64
N ILE A 5 -10.28 -34.77 -1.60
CA ILE A 5 -10.32 -34.17 -2.95
C ILE A 5 -10.63 -32.67 -2.90
N PRO A 6 -11.68 -32.20 -2.19
CA PRO A 6 -11.96 -30.77 -2.11
C PRO A 6 -10.78 -30.02 -1.51
N PHE A 7 -10.19 -30.47 -0.38
CA PHE A 7 -9.06 -29.80 0.27
C PHE A 7 -7.87 -29.53 -0.63
N ILE A 8 -7.47 -30.52 -1.45
CA ILE A 8 -6.34 -30.35 -2.37
C ILE A 8 -6.73 -29.39 -3.51
N MET A 9 -7.95 -29.47 -4.01
CA MET A 9 -8.45 -28.59 -5.07
C MET A 9 -8.49 -27.10 -4.64
N GLN A 10 -8.80 -26.80 -3.37
CA GLN A 10 -8.76 -25.42 -2.82
C GLN A 10 -7.32 -24.93 -2.55
N MET A 11 -6.38 -25.84 -2.28
CA MET A 11 -4.97 -25.48 -2.10
C MET A 11 -4.33 -25.02 -3.41
N VAL A 12 -4.74 -25.58 -4.56
CA VAL A 12 -4.22 -25.20 -5.88
C VAL A 12 -4.35 -23.69 -6.17
N PRO A 13 -5.54 -23.06 -6.10
CA PRO A 13 -5.66 -21.62 -6.32
C PRO A 13 -4.99 -20.81 -5.22
N GLY A 14 -4.94 -21.29 -3.97
CA GLY A 14 -4.25 -20.61 -2.87
C GLY A 14 -2.74 -20.51 -3.07
N VAL A 15 -2.11 -21.63 -3.45
CA VAL A 15 -0.68 -21.67 -3.78
C VAL A 15 -0.39 -20.82 -5.03
N PHE A 16 -1.24 -20.91 -6.04
CA PHE A 16 -1.13 -20.07 -7.23
C PHE A 16 -1.19 -18.57 -6.88
N PHE A 17 -2.09 -18.17 -5.98
CA PHE A 17 -2.21 -16.79 -5.52
C PHE A 17 -0.96 -16.32 -4.78
N VAL A 18 -0.39 -17.15 -3.90
CA VAL A 18 0.86 -16.83 -3.19
C VAL A 18 2.01 -16.64 -4.17
N ILE A 19 2.11 -17.49 -5.20
CA ILE A 19 3.13 -17.34 -6.24
C ILE A 19 2.96 -16.02 -7.00
N LEU A 20 1.72 -15.68 -7.38
CA LEU A 20 1.43 -14.42 -8.05
C LEU A 20 1.69 -13.19 -7.18
N MET A 21 1.49 -13.31 -5.86
CA MET A 21 1.75 -12.23 -4.91
C MET A 21 3.22 -11.83 -4.90
N ILE A 22 4.14 -12.80 -4.98
CA ILE A 22 5.59 -12.53 -5.03
C ILE A 22 5.99 -11.78 -6.32
N PHE A 23 5.22 -11.93 -7.40
CA PHE A 23 5.45 -11.23 -8.66
C PHE A 23 4.90 -9.79 -8.68
N GLN A 24 4.04 -9.42 -7.74
CA GLN A 24 3.52 -8.06 -7.70
C GLN A 24 4.61 -7.10 -7.22
N PRO A 25 4.91 -6.02 -7.98
CA PRO A 25 5.82 -5.00 -7.49
C PRO A 25 5.25 -4.39 -6.21
N GLU A 26 6.08 -4.34 -5.17
CA GLU A 26 5.74 -3.73 -3.89
C GLU A 26 5.34 -2.26 -4.07
N THR A 27 4.45 -1.75 -3.21
CA THR A 27 3.95 -0.38 -3.38
C THR A 27 5.10 0.63 -3.31
N PRO A 28 5.18 1.61 -4.23
CA PRO A 28 6.33 2.52 -4.34
C PRO A 28 6.54 3.35 -3.07
N ARG A 29 5.45 3.66 -2.34
CA ARG A 29 5.48 4.31 -1.03
C ARG A 29 6.26 3.51 0.03
N TRP A 30 6.08 2.20 0.11
CA TRP A 30 6.76 1.34 1.07
C TRP A 30 8.27 1.30 0.80
N LEU A 31 8.67 1.31 -0.48
CA LEU A 31 10.08 1.37 -0.87
C LEU A 31 10.75 2.70 -0.49
N VAL A 32 10.01 3.81 -0.61
CA VAL A 32 10.49 5.13 -0.15
C VAL A 32 10.68 5.13 1.37
N GLU A 33 9.74 4.54 2.12
CA GLU A 33 9.82 4.40 3.58
C GLU A 33 11.02 3.55 4.05
N HIS A 34 11.37 2.51 3.28
CA HIS A 34 12.50 1.62 3.57
C HIS A 34 13.86 2.15 3.07
N LYS A 35 13.94 3.43 2.68
CA LYS A 35 15.16 4.10 2.15
C LYS A 35 15.76 3.42 0.90
N ARG A 36 14.96 2.67 0.13
CA ARG A 36 15.39 1.98 -1.10
C ARG A 36 14.91 2.75 -2.32
N GLU A 37 15.42 3.96 -2.48
CA GLU A 37 14.98 4.94 -3.49
C GLU A 37 15.25 4.45 -4.93
N ASP A 38 16.37 3.78 -5.17
CA ASP A 38 16.72 3.23 -6.49
C ASP A 38 15.75 2.13 -6.96
N GLU A 39 15.16 1.42 -6.02
CA GLU A 39 14.14 0.42 -6.32
C GLU A 39 12.75 1.05 -6.42
N ALA A 40 12.46 2.07 -5.62
CA ALA A 40 11.23 2.87 -5.74
C ALA A 40 11.15 3.48 -7.15
N ALA A 41 12.27 4.04 -7.63
CA ALA A 41 12.39 4.58 -8.98
C ALA A 41 12.17 3.53 -10.06
N ARG A 42 12.70 2.31 -9.89
CA ARG A 42 12.47 1.20 -10.83
C ARG A 42 11.02 0.74 -10.87
N VAL A 43 10.38 0.61 -9.71
CA VAL A 43 8.95 0.23 -9.63
C VAL A 43 8.06 1.32 -10.19
N LEU A 44 8.33 2.58 -9.85
CA LEU A 44 7.57 3.72 -10.34
C LEU A 44 7.74 3.92 -11.85
N ALA A 45 8.97 3.73 -12.36
CA ALA A 45 9.25 3.72 -13.80
C ALA A 45 8.53 2.59 -14.54
N TYR A 46 8.44 1.39 -13.94
CA TYR A 46 7.66 0.28 -14.49
C TYR A 46 6.17 0.62 -14.60
N VAL A 47 5.60 1.28 -13.58
CA VAL A 47 4.19 1.72 -13.58
C VAL A 47 3.96 2.86 -14.58
N ALA A 48 4.84 3.85 -14.60
CA ALA A 48 4.77 5.01 -15.49
C ALA A 48 5.22 4.71 -16.93
N ARG A 49 5.70 3.47 -17.21
CA ARG A 49 6.31 3.06 -18.49
C ARG A 49 7.39 4.02 -18.99
N THR A 50 8.12 4.63 -18.07
CA THR A 50 9.22 5.55 -18.39
C THR A 50 10.54 5.01 -17.87
N SER A 51 11.63 5.74 -18.09
CA SER A 51 12.95 5.39 -17.54
C SER A 51 13.05 5.73 -16.05
N PRO A 52 13.80 4.97 -15.25
CA PRO A 52 14.03 5.27 -13.83
C PRO A 52 14.83 6.57 -13.60
N SER A 53 15.42 7.14 -14.65
CA SER A 53 16.16 8.40 -14.61
C SER A 53 15.34 9.61 -15.07
N ASP A 54 14.05 9.42 -15.37
CA ASP A 54 13.17 10.50 -15.81
C ASP A 54 12.91 11.48 -14.64
N PRO A 55 13.09 12.81 -14.84
CA PRO A 55 12.79 13.81 -13.81
C PRO A 55 11.37 13.71 -13.25
N ALA A 56 10.40 13.23 -14.03
CA ALA A 56 9.03 13.01 -13.55
C ALA A 56 8.96 11.96 -12.42
N VAL A 57 9.75 10.88 -12.52
CA VAL A 57 9.80 9.79 -11.53
C VAL A 57 10.45 10.28 -10.24
N GLN A 58 11.54 11.06 -10.35
CA GLN A 58 12.21 11.64 -9.19
C GLN A 58 11.32 12.68 -8.48
N ALA A 59 10.62 13.53 -9.24
CA ALA A 59 9.70 14.52 -8.67
C ALA A 59 8.59 13.87 -7.84
N THR A 60 8.01 12.77 -8.33
CA THR A 60 6.99 12.01 -7.57
C THR A 60 7.56 11.35 -6.32
N ILE A 61 8.79 10.82 -6.37
CA ILE A 61 9.44 10.27 -5.17
C ILE A 61 9.67 11.36 -4.12
N ASP A 62 10.12 12.54 -4.54
CA ASP A 62 10.36 13.68 -3.64
C ASP A 62 9.05 14.24 -3.07
N GLU A 63 7.97 14.28 -3.85
CA GLU A 63 6.63 14.63 -3.38
C GLU A 63 6.14 13.63 -2.31
N ILE A 64 6.27 12.33 -2.56
CA ILE A 64 5.93 11.27 -1.60
C ILE A 64 6.76 11.42 -0.31
N LYS A 65 8.07 11.67 -0.41
CA LYS A 65 8.93 11.92 0.76
C LYS A 65 8.51 13.16 1.55
N ALA A 66 8.02 14.21 0.88
CA ALA A 66 7.56 15.43 1.52
C ALA A 66 6.22 15.24 2.25
N GLU A 67 5.38 14.31 1.80
CA GLU A 67 4.09 13.96 2.43
C GLU A 67 4.27 13.02 3.63
N PHE A 68 5.20 12.07 3.56
CA PHE A 68 5.49 11.11 4.64
C PHE A 68 5.68 11.69 6.06
N PRO A 69 6.35 12.84 6.30
CA PRO A 69 6.45 13.41 7.65
C PRO A 69 5.09 13.84 8.25
N ARG A 70 4.00 13.87 7.46
CA ARG A 70 2.70 14.40 7.87
C ARG A 70 1.67 13.31 8.23
N GLU A 71 1.95 12.04 7.96
CA GLU A 71 0.98 10.95 8.08
C GLU A 71 1.17 10.03 9.31
N ALA A 72 2.05 10.40 10.24
CA ALA A 72 2.17 9.75 11.56
C ALA A 72 0.97 10.04 12.49
N GLY A 73 -0.18 10.43 11.94
CA GLY A 73 -1.47 10.48 12.61
C GLY A 73 -2.51 9.86 11.66
N VAL A 74 -3.11 8.69 11.91
CA VAL A 74 -4.09 8.44 12.99
C VAL A 74 -4.76 9.69 13.62
N ALA A 75 -4.81 10.81 12.91
CA ALA A 75 -5.46 12.06 13.30
C ALA A 75 -6.94 12.08 12.92
N SER A 76 -7.67 10.98 13.19
CA SER A 76 -9.11 10.93 12.90
C SER A 76 -9.96 10.22 13.97
N LEU A 77 -9.38 9.47 14.91
CA LEU A 77 -10.18 8.94 16.03
C LEU A 77 -10.51 10.01 17.08
N ALA A 78 -9.62 10.98 17.29
CA ALA A 78 -9.86 12.09 18.23
C ALA A 78 -10.88 13.12 17.69
N THR A 79 -10.84 13.43 16.39
CA THR A 79 -11.79 14.38 15.75
C THR A 79 -13.21 13.83 15.71
N ILE A 80 -13.38 12.53 15.47
CA ILE A 80 -14.71 11.90 15.44
C ILE A 80 -15.29 11.77 16.86
N HIS A 81 -14.46 11.48 17.87
CA HIS A 81 -14.92 11.36 19.27
C HIS A 81 -15.24 12.71 19.93
N GLY A 82 -14.63 13.82 19.46
CA GLY A 82 -14.92 15.17 19.95
C GLY A 82 -16.29 15.73 19.53
N ASN A 83 -16.90 15.21 18.45
CA ASN A 83 -18.15 15.73 17.88
C ASN A 83 -19.43 15.03 18.41
N GLY A 84 -19.28 14.11 19.39
CA GLY A 84 -20.38 13.27 19.87
C GLY A 84 -21.12 13.75 21.13
N ARG A 85 -20.83 14.95 21.65
CA ARG A 85 -21.47 15.50 22.87
C ARG A 85 -22.45 16.67 22.62
N GLU A 86 -22.75 16.94 21.35
CA GLU A 86 -23.61 18.07 20.96
C GLU A 86 -25.06 17.63 20.59
N LEU A 87 -25.32 16.32 20.50
CA LEU A 87 -26.62 15.78 20.07
C LEU A 87 -27.50 15.26 21.21
N ASP A 88 -27.01 15.24 22.44
CA ASP A 88 -27.69 14.79 23.65
C ASP A 88 -28.44 15.92 24.40
N HIS A 89 -28.39 17.16 23.91
CA HIS A 89 -29.05 18.32 24.53
C HIS A 89 -30.42 18.69 23.93
N CYS A 90 -30.99 17.85 23.07
CA CYS A 90 -32.30 18.10 22.43
C CYS A 90 -33.41 17.09 22.78
N ALA A 91 -33.26 16.27 23.83
CA ALA A 91 -34.26 15.28 24.26
C ALA A 91 -34.80 15.56 25.66
#